data_AF-A0A3B9QGG0-F1
#
_entry.id   AF-A0A3B9QGG0-F1
#
_cell.length_a   1.000
_cell.length_b   1.000
_cell.length_c   1.000
_cell.angle_alpha   90.00
_cell.angle_beta   90.00
_cell.angle_gamma   90.00
#
_symmetry.space_group_name_H-M   'P 1'
#
loop_
_entity.id
_entity.type
_entity.pdbx_description
1 polymer ?
#
loop_
_entity_poly.entity_id
_entity_poly.type
_entity_poly.pdbx_seq_one_letter_code
_entity_poly.pdbx_strand_id
1 'polypeptide(L)'
;MANYENSVSNNRCSPVTANSISVSNLVEAIRGSEELAIVDPRDHETYSNGHLLWAASLRLEDALEAAEVLLPRRSVPIVIAGDEAEEASSLQNILKKNGWPDVKVLEGGINSWVGAGHELYSGVNVPSKLFGELVERHYGTPHIEAEQLNEWITEERPLIILDSRTEREFNRMNIPTGRSCPGGELAYRVFDLLDQDATVVVNCAGRTRSILGAESLVRAGIPNPVVALENGTMGWELAGLTLEHGNNDVVSAPSDIGQQKASAAALQVSGRFDITRINKDTVNHWKSDSSRTLYQFDVRTPSEYDAGHLAGFRNAPGGQLVQATDEYAITRGSRIVLTDNDFTRATMTASWLTEMGWETYVLEDELNGDDSLEYGNTELKFSTPQVVLPYDPGDAHVAREAMQEYLDWEVALVDQYDQDPLARFTRSSWA
;
A
#
# COMPACT_ATOMS: atom_id res chain seq x y z
N MET A 1 -22.85 55.31 41.29
CA MET A 1 -21.79 55.51 40.29
C MET A 1 -20.49 55.05 40.93
N ALA A 2 -19.69 54.11 40.44
CA ALA A 2 -19.82 53.03 39.48
C ALA A 2 -18.76 52.01 39.93
N ASN A 3 -19.12 50.73 40.02
CA ASN A 3 -18.22 49.63 40.32
C ASN A 3 -17.35 49.35 39.08
N TYR A 4 -16.03 49.33 39.24
CA TYR A 4 -15.10 48.81 38.23
C TYR A 4 -14.77 47.36 38.57
N GLU A 5 -15.54 46.43 38.01
CA GLU A 5 -15.10 45.06 37.77
C GLU A 5 -14.54 45.01 36.35
N ASN A 6 -13.22 44.82 36.22
CA ASN A 6 -12.61 44.50 34.93
C ASN A 6 -12.43 43.00 34.82
N SER A 7 -13.13 42.46 33.83
CA SER A 7 -13.21 41.06 33.44
C SER A 7 -11.84 40.50 33.03
N VAL A 8 -11.41 39.48 33.76
CA VAL A 8 -10.41 38.54 33.26
C VAL A 8 -11.09 37.69 32.19
N SER A 9 -10.62 37.82 30.94
CA SER A 9 -11.01 36.94 29.84
C SER A 9 -10.55 35.52 30.15
N ASN A 10 -11.47 34.71 30.66
CA ASN A 10 -11.28 33.26 30.77
C ASN A 10 -11.24 32.66 29.37
N ASN A 11 -10.06 32.54 28.78
CA ASN A 11 -9.77 31.50 27.79
C ASN A 11 -9.88 30.16 28.52
N ARG A 12 -11.10 29.62 28.61
CA ARG A 12 -11.31 28.24 28.99
C ARG A 12 -10.81 27.37 27.83
N CYS A 13 -9.56 26.95 27.93
CA CYS A 13 -9.15 25.70 27.34
C CYS A 13 -10.09 24.64 27.92
N SER A 14 -11.01 24.11 27.10
CA SER A 14 -11.81 22.96 27.49
C SER A 14 -10.86 21.86 27.96
N PRO A 15 -11.17 21.16 29.08
CA PRO A 15 -10.31 20.10 29.56
C PRO A 15 -10.23 19.02 28.48
N VAL A 16 -9.02 18.68 28.04
CA VAL A 16 -8.76 17.52 27.19
C VAL A 16 -9.40 16.33 27.90
N THR A 17 -10.47 15.78 27.32
CA THR A 17 -11.10 14.60 27.91
C THR A 17 -10.26 13.38 27.57
N ALA A 18 -10.15 12.41 28.47
CA ALA A 18 -9.37 11.18 28.23
C ALA A 18 -9.86 10.36 27.02
N ASN A 19 -10.98 10.75 26.40
CA ASN A 19 -11.63 10.05 25.29
C ASN A 19 -11.56 10.82 23.96
N SER A 20 -10.92 11.99 23.91
CA SER A 20 -10.84 12.82 22.71
C SER A 20 -9.42 13.32 22.44
N ILE A 21 -9.16 13.72 21.20
CA ILE A 21 -7.91 14.36 20.79
C ILE A 21 -8.21 15.59 19.94
N SER A 22 -7.58 16.72 20.26
CA SER A 22 -7.69 17.93 19.45
C SER A 22 -6.90 17.81 18.15
N VAL A 23 -7.25 18.59 17.12
CA VAL A 23 -6.51 18.65 15.85
C VAL A 23 -5.02 18.91 16.08
N SER A 24 -4.67 19.90 16.91
CA SER A 24 -3.27 20.24 17.23
C SER A 24 -2.51 19.06 17.85
N ASN A 25 -3.13 18.32 18.77
CA ASN A 25 -2.49 17.15 19.38
C ASN A 25 -2.35 15.98 18.39
N LEU A 26 -3.31 15.80 17.47
CA LEU A 26 -3.20 14.80 16.41
C LEU A 26 -2.08 15.14 15.42
N VAL A 27 -1.92 16.42 15.05
CA VAL A 27 -0.81 16.91 14.23
C VAL A 27 0.54 16.58 14.86
N GLU A 28 0.70 16.86 16.16
CA GLU A 28 1.94 16.54 16.87
C GLU A 28 2.16 15.02 16.96
N ALA A 29 1.10 14.23 17.13
CA ALA A 29 1.19 12.76 17.10
C ALA A 29 1.64 12.23 15.74
N ILE A 30 1.10 12.76 14.63
CA ILE A 30 1.50 12.38 13.26
C ILE A 30 2.97 12.73 12.98
N ARG A 31 3.47 13.85 13.51
CA ARG A 31 4.89 14.25 13.39
C ARG A 31 5.81 13.44 14.33
N GLY A 32 5.23 12.85 15.36
CA GLY A 32 5.89 12.00 16.35
C GLY A 32 6.52 10.76 15.72
N SER A 33 7.28 10.02 16.54
CA SER A 33 7.87 8.72 16.17
C SER A 33 7.18 7.56 16.89
N GLU A 34 6.22 7.88 17.75
CA GLU A 34 5.44 6.90 18.48
C GLU A 34 4.42 6.23 17.56
N GLU A 35 4.04 5.00 17.91
CA GLU A 35 3.02 4.28 17.15
C GLU A 35 1.67 5.00 17.19
N LEU A 36 1.02 5.09 16.04
CA LEU A 36 -0.30 5.70 15.89
C LEU A 36 -1.09 4.97 14.82
N ALA A 37 -2.30 4.54 15.16
CA ALA A 37 -3.30 4.12 14.20
C ALA A 37 -4.38 5.20 14.06
N ILE A 38 -4.64 5.66 12.84
CA ILE A 38 -5.75 6.54 12.53
C ILE A 38 -6.76 5.72 11.75
N VAL A 39 -8.02 5.72 12.19
CA VAL A 39 -9.08 4.91 11.58
C VAL A 39 -10.29 5.76 11.24
N ASP A 40 -10.92 5.42 10.13
CA ASP A 40 -12.14 6.06 9.64
C ASP A 40 -13.31 5.05 9.71
N PRO A 41 -14.37 5.34 10.49
CA PRO A 41 -15.49 4.42 10.67
C PRO A 41 -16.49 4.41 9.52
N ARG A 42 -16.42 5.40 8.62
CA ARG A 42 -17.45 5.70 7.63
C ARG A 42 -17.53 4.63 6.55
N ASP A 43 -18.63 4.63 5.82
CA ASP A 43 -18.82 3.75 4.68
C ASP A 43 -17.79 4.02 3.55
N HIS A 44 -17.70 3.09 2.61
CA HIS A 44 -16.69 3.13 1.54
C HIS A 44 -16.79 4.36 0.64
N GLU A 45 -18.01 4.78 0.28
CA GLU A 45 -18.23 5.93 -0.60
C GLU A 45 -17.79 7.20 0.13
N THR A 46 -18.26 7.38 1.37
CA THR A 46 -17.92 8.55 2.19
C THR A 46 -16.42 8.63 2.50
N TYR A 47 -15.77 7.50 2.82
CA TYR A 47 -14.32 7.41 2.97
C TYR A 47 -13.61 7.86 1.70
N SER A 48 -13.97 7.27 0.55
CA SER A 48 -13.31 7.56 -0.73
C SER A 48 -13.53 9.00 -1.24
N ASN A 49 -14.54 9.70 -0.75
CA ASN A 49 -14.76 11.10 -1.08
C ASN A 49 -13.84 12.07 -0.31
N GLY A 50 -13.18 11.62 0.76
CA GLY A 50 -12.24 12.46 1.51
C GLY A 50 -11.93 11.93 2.90
N HIS A 51 -10.69 11.55 3.15
CA HIS A 51 -10.18 11.06 4.43
C HIS A 51 -8.82 11.67 4.76
N LEU A 52 -8.35 11.54 6.01
CA LEU A 52 -6.97 11.91 6.36
C LEU A 52 -6.01 10.96 5.64
N LEU A 53 -4.87 11.46 5.13
CA LEU A 53 -3.91 10.64 4.36
C LEU A 53 -3.55 9.31 5.03
N TRP A 54 -3.29 9.37 6.34
CA TRP A 54 -2.84 8.23 7.14
C TRP A 54 -3.96 7.45 7.82
N ALA A 55 -5.22 7.78 7.53
CA ALA A 55 -6.36 7.03 8.05
C ALA A 55 -6.58 5.77 7.23
N ALA A 56 -6.84 4.65 7.90
CA ALA A 56 -7.34 3.43 7.27
C ALA A 56 -8.83 3.27 7.53
N SER A 57 -9.54 2.65 6.58
CA SER A 57 -10.96 2.31 6.75
C SER A 57 -11.14 1.21 7.80
N LEU A 58 -11.94 1.46 8.84
CA LEU A 58 -12.32 0.47 9.86
C LEU A 58 -13.81 0.64 10.17
N ARG A 59 -14.64 0.04 9.30
CA ARG A 59 -16.08 0.30 9.25
C ARG A 59 -16.80 -0.33 10.43
N LEU A 60 -17.89 0.29 10.89
CA LEU A 60 -18.67 -0.24 12.02
C LEU A 60 -19.21 -1.66 11.79
N GLU A 61 -19.51 -2.02 10.55
CA GLU A 61 -20.12 -3.30 10.17
C GLU A 61 -19.25 -4.51 10.54
N ASP A 62 -17.93 -4.36 10.40
CA ASP A 62 -16.91 -5.42 10.57
C ASP A 62 -15.74 -4.96 11.45
N ALA A 63 -15.99 -3.94 12.30
CA ALA A 63 -14.96 -3.27 13.10
C ALA A 63 -14.17 -4.23 13.99
N LEU A 64 -14.82 -5.23 14.58
CA LEU A 64 -14.15 -6.15 15.50
C LEU A 64 -13.22 -7.10 14.74
N GLU A 65 -13.71 -7.70 13.65
CA GLU A 65 -12.95 -8.56 12.76
C GLU A 65 -11.74 -7.81 12.17
N ALA A 66 -11.98 -6.60 11.66
CA ALA A 66 -10.92 -5.75 11.12
C ALA A 66 -9.90 -5.35 12.21
N ALA A 67 -10.34 -4.96 13.41
CA ALA A 67 -9.45 -4.57 14.49
C ALA A 67 -8.59 -5.73 15.01
N GLU A 68 -9.13 -6.94 15.12
CA GLU A 68 -8.34 -8.13 15.50
C GLU A 68 -7.19 -8.40 14.53
N VAL A 69 -7.39 -8.10 13.24
CA VAL A 69 -6.39 -8.32 12.18
C VAL A 69 -5.42 -7.16 12.05
N LEU A 70 -5.92 -5.93 12.05
CA LEU A 70 -5.16 -4.71 11.74
C LEU A 70 -4.53 -4.05 12.96
N LEU A 71 -5.03 -4.31 14.18
CA LEU A 71 -4.55 -3.71 15.43
C LEU A 71 -4.09 -4.79 16.43
N PRO A 72 -3.07 -5.61 16.11
CA PRO A 72 -2.69 -6.77 16.92
C PRO A 72 -2.17 -6.37 18.32
N ARG A 73 -1.63 -5.15 18.47
CA ARG A 73 -1.26 -4.59 19.77
C ARG A 73 -2.46 -3.89 20.41
N ARG A 74 -2.99 -4.47 21.49
CA ARG A 74 -4.13 -3.90 22.23
C ARG A 74 -3.89 -2.50 22.76
N SER A 75 -2.67 -2.20 23.22
CA SER A 75 -2.31 -0.92 23.84
C SER A 75 -1.89 0.18 22.85
N VAL A 76 -2.02 -0.04 21.54
CA VAL A 76 -1.68 0.95 20.53
C VAL A 76 -2.58 2.20 20.65
N PRO A 77 -2.04 3.42 20.54
CA PRO A 77 -2.85 4.63 20.43
C PRO A 77 -3.68 4.64 19.13
N ILE A 78 -5.00 4.73 19.28
CA ILE A 78 -5.96 4.75 18.17
C ILE A 78 -6.70 6.08 18.16
N VAL A 79 -6.74 6.73 17.00
CA VAL A 79 -7.53 7.94 16.76
C VAL A 79 -8.59 7.66 15.70
N ILE A 80 -9.85 7.89 16.06
CA ILE A 80 -10.99 7.76 15.16
C ILE A 80 -11.27 9.12 14.51
N ALA A 81 -11.22 9.18 13.18
CA ALA A 81 -11.35 10.38 12.37
C ALA A 81 -12.56 10.29 11.41
N GLY A 82 -13.76 10.08 11.96
CA GLY A 82 -15.02 10.18 11.21
C GLY A 82 -15.58 11.60 11.13
N ASP A 83 -16.75 11.76 10.52
CA ASP A 83 -17.50 13.02 10.42
C ASP A 83 -18.58 13.13 11.50
N GLU A 84 -19.32 12.05 11.76
CA GLU A 84 -20.42 12.00 12.70
C GLU A 84 -19.97 11.57 14.11
N ALA A 85 -20.39 12.35 15.12
CA ALA A 85 -20.01 12.09 16.51
C ALA A 85 -20.56 10.75 17.04
N GLU A 86 -21.73 10.30 16.56
CA GLU A 86 -22.36 9.06 16.99
C GLU A 86 -21.62 7.83 16.45
N GLU A 87 -21.25 7.85 15.16
CA GLU A 87 -20.52 6.77 14.51
C GLU A 87 -19.13 6.58 15.15
N ALA A 88 -18.39 7.67 15.31
CA ALA A 88 -17.07 7.64 15.96
C ALA A 88 -17.15 7.17 17.42
N SER A 89 -18.18 7.60 18.16
CA SER A 89 -18.41 7.13 19.53
C SER A 89 -18.78 5.65 19.60
N SER A 90 -19.53 5.16 18.61
CA SER A 90 -19.89 3.73 18.49
C SER A 90 -18.64 2.89 18.27
N LEU A 91 -17.77 3.28 17.33
CA LEU A 91 -16.50 2.58 17.10
C LEU A 91 -15.61 2.62 18.35
N GLN A 92 -15.49 3.78 18.99
CA GLN A 92 -14.72 3.91 20.23
C GLN A 92 -15.20 2.93 21.31
N ASN A 93 -16.52 2.80 21.47
CA ASN A 93 -17.11 1.88 22.44
C ASN A 93 -16.87 0.42 22.08
N ILE A 94 -16.96 0.05 20.79
CA ILE A 94 -16.66 -1.31 20.32
C ILE A 94 -15.21 -1.66 20.66
N LEU A 95 -14.25 -0.81 20.29
CA LEU A 95 -12.83 -1.06 20.52
C LEU A 95 -12.50 -1.12 22.03
N LYS A 96 -12.98 -0.17 22.83
CA LYS A 96 -12.73 -0.18 24.29
C LYS A 96 -13.30 -1.40 24.99
N LYS A 97 -14.53 -1.81 24.65
CA LYS A 97 -15.16 -3.00 25.24
C LYS A 97 -14.44 -4.29 24.88
N ASN A 98 -13.77 -4.33 23.72
CA ASN A 98 -13.03 -5.48 23.22
C ASN A 98 -11.51 -5.39 23.47
N GLY A 99 -11.09 -4.53 24.40
CA GLY A 99 -9.73 -4.59 24.95
C GLY A 99 -8.70 -3.66 24.32
N TRP A 100 -9.09 -2.70 23.48
CA TRP A 100 -8.24 -1.60 23.06
C TRP A 100 -8.50 -0.36 23.96
N PRO A 101 -7.68 -0.09 24.99
CA PRO A 101 -8.00 0.93 25.99
C PRO A 101 -7.70 2.36 25.54
N ASP A 102 -6.70 2.58 24.68
CA ASP A 102 -6.25 3.91 24.24
C ASP A 102 -6.87 4.29 22.90
N VAL A 103 -8.18 4.56 22.93
CA VAL A 103 -8.96 4.97 21.76
C VAL A 103 -9.54 6.37 21.99
N LYS A 104 -9.22 7.30 21.10
CA LYS A 104 -9.64 8.71 21.15
C LYS A 104 -10.40 9.09 19.89
N VAL A 105 -11.42 9.93 20.02
CA VAL A 105 -12.14 10.51 18.87
C VAL A 105 -11.56 11.89 18.56
N LEU A 106 -11.35 12.19 17.28
CA LEU A 106 -10.94 13.53 16.83
C LEU A 106 -12.03 14.55 17.16
N GLU A 107 -11.68 15.57 17.94
CA GLU A 107 -12.63 16.59 18.41
C GLU A 107 -13.20 17.40 17.24
N GLY A 108 -14.51 17.27 16.99
CA GLY A 108 -15.16 17.92 15.85
C GLY A 108 -14.98 17.18 14.52
N GLY A 109 -14.42 15.97 14.56
CA GLY A 109 -14.29 15.07 13.40
C GLY A 109 -13.45 15.65 12.26
N ILE A 110 -13.61 15.07 11.09
CA ILE A 110 -12.91 15.48 9.87
C ILE A 110 -13.18 16.95 9.46
N ASN A 111 -14.35 17.49 9.83
CA ASN A 111 -14.68 18.90 9.57
C ASN A 111 -13.77 19.86 10.36
N SER A 112 -13.37 19.49 11.58
CA SER A 112 -12.43 20.28 12.37
C SER A 112 -11.01 20.26 11.79
N TRP A 113 -10.63 19.15 11.18
CA TRP A 113 -9.35 18.97 10.50
C TRP A 113 -9.22 19.95 9.32
N VAL A 114 -10.24 19.96 8.46
CA VAL A 114 -10.36 20.93 7.35
C VAL A 114 -10.47 22.35 7.88
N GLY A 115 -11.27 22.60 8.92
CA GLY A 115 -11.43 23.91 9.53
C GLY A 115 -10.14 24.49 10.12
N ALA A 116 -9.16 23.64 10.44
CA ALA A 116 -7.82 24.03 10.87
C ALA A 116 -6.83 24.23 9.70
N GLY A 117 -7.27 24.01 8.45
CA GLY A 117 -6.47 24.19 7.24
C GLY A 117 -5.61 22.99 6.86
N HIS A 118 -5.98 21.77 7.28
CA HIS A 118 -5.29 20.55 6.90
C HIS A 118 -6.00 19.84 5.74
N GLU A 119 -5.21 19.11 4.95
CA GLU A 119 -5.67 18.43 3.73
C GLU A 119 -6.49 17.16 4.01
N LEU A 120 -7.41 16.87 3.09
CA LEU A 120 -8.09 15.58 2.94
C LEU A 120 -7.78 14.99 1.58
N TYR A 121 -7.71 13.68 1.52
CA TYR A 121 -7.43 12.95 0.30
C TYR A 121 -8.65 12.13 -0.10
N SER A 122 -9.07 12.24 -1.36
CA SER A 122 -10.04 11.33 -1.96
C SER A 122 -9.36 10.07 -2.47
N GLY A 123 -10.14 9.05 -2.80
CA GLY A 123 -9.68 7.76 -3.31
C GLY A 123 -9.47 6.72 -2.21
N VAL A 124 -8.74 5.67 -2.56
CA VAL A 124 -8.37 4.56 -1.68
C VAL A 124 -6.92 4.19 -1.90
N ASN A 125 -6.27 3.63 -0.88
CA ASN A 125 -4.85 3.32 -0.87
C ASN A 125 -3.98 4.53 -1.23
N VAL A 126 -4.42 5.72 -0.80
CA VAL A 126 -3.81 7.00 -1.19
C VAL A 126 -2.33 7.06 -0.83
N PRO A 127 -1.86 6.63 0.37
CA PRO A 127 -0.43 6.63 0.66
C PRO A 127 0.39 5.87 -0.40
N SER A 128 -0.07 4.71 -0.82
CA SER A 128 0.63 3.89 -1.83
C SER A 128 0.65 4.53 -3.21
N LYS A 129 -0.46 5.13 -3.63
CA LYS A 129 -0.59 5.79 -4.94
C LYS A 129 0.23 7.07 -5.01
N LEU A 130 0.12 7.91 -3.98
CA LEU A 130 0.96 9.09 -3.82
C LEU A 130 2.44 8.70 -3.83
N PHE A 131 2.83 7.67 -3.09
CA PHE A 131 4.21 7.19 -3.11
C PHE A 131 4.66 6.76 -4.50
N GLY A 132 3.81 6.06 -5.27
CA GLY A 132 4.09 5.72 -6.67
C GLY A 132 4.41 6.93 -7.55
N GLU A 133 3.62 8.01 -7.45
CA GLU A 133 3.90 9.25 -8.19
C GLU A 133 5.18 9.94 -7.72
N LEU A 134 5.46 9.92 -6.40
CA LEU A 134 6.72 10.44 -5.87
C LEU A 134 7.93 9.64 -6.38
N VAL A 135 7.81 8.31 -6.54
CA VAL A 135 8.83 7.44 -7.13
C VAL A 135 9.13 7.88 -8.57
N GLU A 136 8.09 8.07 -9.40
CA GLU A 136 8.27 8.55 -10.77
C GLU A 136 8.96 9.92 -10.80
N ARG A 137 8.52 10.87 -9.96
CA ARG A 137 9.13 12.20 -9.83
C ARG A 137 10.60 12.14 -9.42
N HIS A 138 10.96 11.23 -8.51
CA HIS A 138 12.30 11.13 -7.95
C HIS A 138 13.28 10.39 -8.86
N TYR A 139 12.89 9.22 -9.36
CA TYR A 139 13.76 8.35 -10.16
C TYR A 139 13.70 8.66 -11.66
N GLY A 140 12.70 9.41 -12.12
CA GLY A 140 12.48 9.65 -13.55
C GLY A 140 12.17 8.36 -14.28
N THR A 141 11.31 7.52 -13.71
CA THR A 141 10.98 6.18 -14.20
C THR A 141 10.64 6.24 -15.70
N PRO A 142 11.38 5.50 -16.56
CA PRO A 142 11.13 5.53 -17.99
C PRO A 142 9.72 5.03 -18.32
N HIS A 143 9.02 5.71 -19.22
CA HIS A 143 7.68 5.33 -19.66
C HIS A 143 7.55 5.30 -21.19
N ILE A 144 6.47 4.66 -21.65
CA ILE A 144 6.07 4.59 -23.04
C ILE A 144 4.56 4.85 -23.16
N GLU A 145 4.18 5.65 -24.15
CA GLU A 145 2.78 5.94 -24.47
C GLU A 145 2.09 4.74 -25.16
N ALA A 146 0.77 4.64 -25.01
CA ALA A 146 0.00 3.49 -25.47
C ALA A 146 0.09 3.28 -27.00
N GLU A 147 -0.03 4.35 -27.77
CA GLU A 147 0.08 4.35 -29.23
C GLU A 147 1.46 3.86 -29.67
N GLN A 148 2.52 4.33 -29.02
CA GLN A 148 3.89 3.94 -29.35
C GLN A 148 4.15 2.46 -29.03
N LEU A 149 3.64 1.97 -27.90
CA LEU A 149 3.72 0.55 -27.57
C LEU A 149 2.93 -0.31 -28.57
N ASN A 150 1.74 0.14 -28.98
CA ASN A 150 0.94 -0.55 -30.01
C ASN A 150 1.64 -0.62 -31.37
N GLU A 151 2.37 0.44 -31.76
CA GLU A 151 3.24 0.41 -32.92
C GLU A 151 4.34 -0.66 -32.77
N TRP A 152 5.00 -0.74 -31.60
CA TRP A 152 6.04 -1.74 -31.36
C TRP A 152 5.50 -3.18 -31.41
N ILE A 153 4.29 -3.40 -30.90
CA ILE A 153 3.59 -4.69 -31.00
C ILE A 153 3.28 -5.02 -32.48
N THR A 154 2.76 -4.05 -33.24
CA THR A 154 2.40 -4.22 -34.66
C THR A 154 3.63 -4.48 -35.54
N GLU A 155 4.76 -3.87 -35.20
CA GLU A 155 6.05 -4.10 -35.87
C GLU A 155 6.73 -5.42 -35.45
N GLU A 156 6.12 -6.20 -34.55
CA GLU A 156 6.69 -7.43 -34.00
C GLU A 156 8.08 -7.21 -33.38
N ARG A 157 8.29 -6.05 -32.73
CA ARG A 157 9.53 -5.80 -31.97
C ARG A 157 9.67 -6.82 -30.83
N PRO A 158 10.91 -7.17 -30.43
CA PRO A 158 11.11 -8.02 -29.27
C PRO A 158 10.66 -7.30 -27.99
N LEU A 159 9.56 -7.74 -27.41
CA LEU A 159 8.94 -7.15 -26.22
C LEU A 159 8.64 -8.22 -25.18
N ILE A 160 8.77 -7.85 -23.91
CA ILE A 160 8.28 -8.63 -22.76
C ILE A 160 7.31 -7.73 -22.01
N ILE A 161 6.01 -7.92 -22.20
CA ILE A 161 4.96 -7.10 -21.56
C ILE A 161 4.43 -7.82 -20.32
N LEU A 162 4.65 -7.24 -19.14
CA LEU A 162 4.33 -7.81 -17.84
C LEU A 162 3.26 -6.98 -17.12
N ASP A 163 2.13 -7.60 -16.82
CA ASP A 163 1.07 -6.97 -16.04
C ASP A 163 1.31 -7.18 -14.54
N SER A 164 1.56 -6.07 -13.84
CA SER A 164 1.93 -6.04 -12.41
C SER A 164 0.74 -6.15 -11.45
N ARG A 165 -0.48 -6.29 -11.97
CA ARG A 165 -1.70 -6.44 -11.15
C ARG A 165 -1.91 -7.87 -10.68
N THR A 166 -3.01 -8.11 -9.97
CA THR A 166 -3.43 -9.48 -9.64
C THR A 166 -3.81 -10.25 -10.91
N GLU A 167 -3.66 -11.58 -10.87
CA GLU A 167 -4.07 -12.47 -11.98
C GLU A 167 -5.55 -12.29 -12.35
N ARG A 168 -6.41 -11.99 -11.37
CA ARG A 168 -7.84 -11.70 -11.57
C ARG A 168 -8.06 -10.42 -12.37
N GLU A 169 -7.30 -9.36 -12.07
CA GLU A 169 -7.38 -8.10 -12.82
C GLU A 169 -6.86 -8.26 -14.25
N PHE A 170 -5.75 -8.98 -14.43
CA PHE A 170 -5.21 -9.31 -15.76
C PHE A 170 -6.21 -10.12 -16.60
N ASN A 171 -6.82 -11.14 -16.00
CA ASN A 171 -7.83 -11.96 -16.67
C ASN A 171 -9.05 -11.12 -17.09
N ARG A 172 -9.48 -10.17 -16.25
CA ARG A 172 -10.60 -9.28 -16.58
C ARG A 172 -10.33 -8.50 -17.86
N MET A 173 -9.13 -7.92 -18.00
CA MET A 173 -8.68 -7.22 -19.20
C MET A 173 -7.16 -7.00 -19.16
N ASN A 174 -6.48 -6.96 -20.30
CA ASN A 174 -5.03 -6.81 -20.37
C ASN A 174 -4.56 -6.20 -21.70
N ILE A 175 -3.32 -5.73 -21.72
CA ILE A 175 -2.64 -5.25 -22.93
C ILE A 175 -2.37 -6.44 -23.85
N PRO A 176 -2.61 -6.32 -25.18
CA PRO A 176 -2.31 -7.38 -26.13
C PRO A 176 -0.89 -7.92 -25.98
N THR A 177 -0.73 -9.25 -26.09
CA THR A 177 0.55 -9.98 -25.87
C THR A 177 1.11 -9.93 -24.45
N GLY A 178 0.40 -9.30 -23.51
CA GLY A 178 0.78 -9.23 -22.10
C GLY A 178 0.73 -10.57 -21.39
N ARG A 179 1.52 -10.69 -20.32
CA ARG A 179 1.53 -11.84 -19.42
C ARG A 179 1.38 -11.37 -17.97
N SER A 180 0.61 -12.09 -17.17
CA SER A 180 0.45 -11.78 -15.75
C SER A 180 1.75 -12.05 -14.99
N CYS A 181 2.24 -11.03 -14.28
CA CYS A 181 3.35 -11.13 -13.35
C CYS A 181 3.15 -10.10 -12.23
N PRO A 182 2.38 -10.44 -11.17
CA PRO A 182 2.06 -9.51 -10.08
C PRO A 182 3.32 -8.82 -9.55
N GLY A 183 3.21 -7.54 -9.14
CA GLY A 183 4.39 -6.69 -8.90
C GLY A 183 5.49 -7.29 -8.01
N GLY A 184 5.11 -7.99 -6.93
CA GLY A 184 6.06 -8.66 -6.02
C GLY A 184 6.81 -9.85 -6.65
N GLU A 185 6.32 -10.38 -7.76
CA GLU A 185 6.87 -11.52 -8.49
C GLU A 185 7.80 -11.09 -9.64
N LEU A 186 7.80 -9.82 -10.04
CA LEU A 186 8.52 -9.33 -11.23
C LEU A 186 10.01 -9.70 -11.17
N ALA A 187 10.74 -9.25 -10.15
CA ALA A 187 12.16 -9.54 -10.01
C ALA A 187 12.45 -11.04 -9.77
N TYR A 188 11.49 -11.78 -9.20
CA TYR A 188 11.61 -13.21 -8.97
C TYR A 188 11.52 -14.03 -10.26
N ARG A 189 10.67 -13.61 -11.21
CA ARG A 189 10.37 -14.42 -12.41
C ARG A 189 11.03 -13.90 -13.69
N VAL A 190 11.40 -12.62 -13.76
CA VAL A 190 11.82 -11.98 -15.02
C VAL A 190 13.06 -12.61 -15.66
N PHE A 191 14.01 -13.13 -14.87
CA PHE A 191 15.33 -13.55 -15.35
C PHE A 191 15.32 -14.71 -16.35
N ASP A 192 14.25 -15.52 -16.37
CA ASP A 192 14.06 -16.59 -17.35
C ASP A 192 13.36 -16.12 -18.63
N LEU A 193 12.79 -14.91 -18.61
CA LEU A 193 12.13 -14.30 -19.76
C LEU A 193 13.08 -13.46 -20.61
N LEU A 194 14.19 -13.00 -20.04
CA LEU A 194 15.07 -12.02 -20.66
C LEU A 194 15.70 -12.55 -21.96
N ASP A 195 15.30 -11.95 -23.07
CA ASP A 195 15.98 -12.03 -24.36
C ASP A 195 16.83 -10.76 -24.56
N GLN A 196 18.02 -10.87 -25.13
CA GLN A 196 19.02 -9.79 -25.17
C GLN A 196 18.51 -8.51 -25.85
N ASP A 197 17.68 -8.66 -26.88
CA ASP A 197 17.19 -7.53 -27.68
C ASP A 197 15.82 -7.00 -27.20
N ALA A 198 15.20 -7.67 -26.22
CA ALA A 198 13.85 -7.33 -25.79
C ALA A 198 13.79 -6.08 -24.90
N THR A 199 12.76 -5.26 -25.09
CA THR A 199 12.38 -4.23 -24.11
C THR A 199 11.34 -4.81 -23.15
N VAL A 200 11.57 -4.64 -21.85
CA VAL A 200 10.62 -5.05 -20.81
C VAL A 200 9.66 -3.89 -20.55
N VAL A 201 8.37 -4.15 -20.73
CA VAL A 201 7.30 -3.18 -20.49
C VAL A 201 6.49 -3.66 -19.29
N VAL A 202 6.33 -2.82 -18.26
CA VAL A 202 5.48 -3.14 -17.12
C VAL A 202 4.21 -2.30 -17.18
N ASN A 203 3.04 -2.92 -17.13
CA ASN A 203 1.76 -2.20 -17.10
C ASN A 203 0.97 -2.48 -15.82
N CYS A 204 -0.02 -1.63 -15.57
CA CYS A 204 -1.10 -1.88 -14.63
C CYS A 204 -2.42 -1.31 -15.17
N ALA A 205 -3.37 -0.96 -14.30
CA ALA A 205 -4.64 -0.36 -14.71
C ALA A 205 -4.51 1.15 -14.97
N GLY A 206 -3.81 1.84 -14.06
CA GLY A 206 -3.47 3.26 -14.13
C GLY A 206 -1.95 3.42 -14.09
N ARG A 207 -1.42 4.03 -13.01
CA ARG A 207 -0.02 4.45 -12.97
C ARG A 207 0.83 3.75 -11.89
N THR A 208 0.29 3.66 -10.67
CA THR A 208 1.05 3.26 -9.47
C THR A 208 1.87 1.95 -9.61
N ARG A 209 1.23 0.83 -9.99
CA ARG A 209 1.89 -0.49 -10.01
C ARG A 209 2.86 -0.65 -11.18
N SER A 210 2.61 0.02 -12.31
CA SER A 210 3.55 0.00 -13.44
C SER A 210 4.81 0.78 -13.13
N ILE A 211 4.70 1.95 -12.49
CA ILE A 211 5.85 2.75 -12.04
C ILE A 211 6.70 1.93 -11.05
N LEU A 212 6.09 1.43 -9.97
CA LEU A 212 6.80 0.64 -8.96
C LEU A 212 7.37 -0.67 -9.53
N GLY A 213 6.64 -1.32 -10.44
CA GLY A 213 7.10 -2.55 -11.07
C GLY A 213 8.27 -2.34 -12.02
N ALA A 214 8.22 -1.30 -12.86
CA ALA A 214 9.32 -0.92 -13.73
C ALA A 214 10.57 -0.57 -12.91
N GLU A 215 10.42 0.28 -11.89
CA GLU A 215 11.54 0.67 -11.03
C GLU A 215 12.05 -0.52 -10.19
N SER A 216 11.20 -1.51 -9.85
CA SER A 216 11.65 -2.76 -9.22
C SER A 216 12.61 -3.55 -10.13
N LEU A 217 12.36 -3.57 -11.44
CA LEU A 217 13.24 -4.23 -12.40
C LEU A 217 14.54 -3.45 -12.64
N VAL A 218 14.46 -2.11 -12.69
CA VAL A 218 15.64 -1.22 -12.71
C VAL A 218 16.49 -1.43 -11.46
N ARG A 219 15.86 -1.50 -10.27
CA ARG A 219 16.53 -1.83 -9.01
C ARG A 219 17.17 -3.21 -9.06
N ALA A 220 16.49 -4.22 -9.58
CA ALA A 220 17.05 -5.56 -9.72
C ALA A 220 18.25 -5.60 -10.69
N GLY A 221 18.49 -4.53 -11.46
CA GLY A 221 19.65 -4.40 -12.34
C GLY A 221 19.58 -5.35 -13.53
N ILE A 222 18.38 -5.61 -14.05
CA ILE A 222 18.25 -6.41 -15.26
C ILE A 222 18.96 -5.71 -16.43
N PRO A 223 19.56 -6.47 -17.37
CA PRO A 223 20.31 -5.89 -18.49
C PRO A 223 19.43 -5.21 -19.54
N ASN A 224 18.15 -5.56 -19.59
CA ASN A 224 17.21 -5.08 -20.59
C ASN A 224 16.72 -3.66 -20.29
N PRO A 225 16.41 -2.85 -21.33
CA PRO A 225 15.64 -1.63 -21.14
C PRO A 225 14.31 -1.94 -20.47
N VAL A 226 13.93 -1.12 -19.49
CA VAL A 226 12.65 -1.22 -18.79
C VAL A 226 11.89 0.07 -18.98
N VAL A 227 10.59 -0.04 -19.30
CA VAL A 227 9.66 1.09 -19.34
C VAL A 227 8.34 0.72 -18.67
N ALA A 228 7.71 1.68 -17.99
CA ALA A 228 6.32 1.59 -17.57
C ALA A 228 5.40 1.97 -18.74
N LEU A 229 4.31 1.21 -18.97
CA LEU A 229 3.24 1.70 -19.84
C LEU A 229 2.53 2.85 -19.13
N GLU A 230 2.58 4.03 -19.73
CA GLU A 230 1.94 5.22 -19.21
C GLU A 230 0.42 5.00 -19.13
N ASN A 231 -0.15 5.30 -17.95
CA ASN A 231 -1.58 5.22 -17.67
C ASN A 231 -2.23 3.83 -17.87
N GLY A 232 -1.44 2.78 -18.11
CA GLY A 232 -1.87 1.39 -18.08
C GLY A 232 -3.02 1.06 -19.04
N THR A 233 -3.92 0.18 -18.61
CA THR A 233 -5.10 -0.19 -19.42
C THR A 233 -6.07 0.98 -19.61
N MET A 234 -6.13 1.97 -18.72
CA MET A 234 -6.92 3.20 -18.93
C MET A 234 -6.36 4.02 -20.10
N GLY A 235 -5.04 4.26 -20.10
CA GLY A 235 -4.36 4.96 -21.19
C GLY A 235 -4.56 4.26 -22.53
N TRP A 236 -4.46 2.92 -22.55
CA TRP A 236 -4.73 2.11 -23.73
C TRP A 236 -6.14 2.32 -24.30
N GLU A 237 -7.16 2.25 -23.45
CA GLU A 237 -8.53 2.49 -23.87
C GLU A 237 -8.77 3.93 -24.32
N LEU A 238 -8.22 4.91 -23.60
CA LEU A 238 -8.32 6.34 -23.92
C LEU A 238 -7.72 6.66 -25.30
N ALA A 239 -6.61 6.02 -25.66
CA ALA A 239 -5.98 6.05 -26.99
C ALA A 239 -6.82 5.38 -28.09
N GLY A 240 -7.95 4.76 -27.74
CA GLY A 240 -8.84 4.08 -28.69
C GLY A 240 -8.34 2.70 -29.11
N LEU A 241 -7.38 2.14 -28.37
CA LEU A 241 -6.83 0.82 -28.60
C LEU A 241 -7.67 -0.23 -27.87
N THR A 242 -7.65 -1.47 -28.38
CA THR A 242 -8.47 -2.57 -27.86
C THR A 242 -7.67 -3.40 -26.86
N LEU A 243 -8.25 -3.64 -25.68
CA LEU A 243 -7.72 -4.58 -24.69
C LEU A 243 -8.09 -6.03 -25.05
N GLU A 244 -7.28 -6.96 -24.59
CA GLU A 244 -7.62 -8.39 -24.54
C GLU A 244 -8.38 -8.72 -23.24
N HIS A 245 -9.16 -9.81 -23.26
CA HIS A 245 -9.95 -10.27 -22.11
C HIS A 245 -9.85 -11.79 -21.98
N GLY A 246 -9.98 -12.30 -20.75
CA GLY A 246 -10.00 -13.75 -20.47
C GLY A 246 -8.63 -14.43 -20.60
N ASN A 247 -7.54 -13.66 -20.72
CA ASN A 247 -6.19 -14.20 -20.79
C ASN A 247 -5.78 -14.80 -19.42
N ASN A 248 -5.09 -15.93 -19.46
CA ASN A 248 -4.59 -16.65 -18.28
C ASN A 248 -3.10 -17.02 -18.43
N ASP A 249 -2.37 -16.37 -19.34
CA ASP A 249 -0.92 -16.52 -19.42
C ASP A 249 -0.27 -15.85 -18.21
N VAL A 250 0.14 -16.69 -17.27
CA VAL A 250 0.89 -16.30 -16.08
C VAL A 250 2.34 -16.70 -16.27
N VAL A 251 3.26 -15.79 -16.00
CA VAL A 251 4.70 -16.09 -16.01
C VAL A 251 4.97 -17.24 -15.04
N SER A 252 5.66 -18.29 -15.47
CA SER A 252 5.93 -19.45 -14.61
C SER A 252 6.88 -19.12 -13.45
N ALA A 253 6.89 -19.98 -12.43
CA ALA A 253 7.94 -19.95 -11.41
C ALA A 253 9.32 -20.09 -12.09
N PRO A 254 10.36 -19.42 -11.57
CA PRO A 254 11.68 -19.46 -12.17
C PRO A 254 12.28 -20.87 -12.10
N SER A 255 13.11 -21.19 -13.09
CA SER A 255 14.08 -22.28 -13.03
C SER A 255 15.11 -22.03 -11.92
N ASP A 256 15.86 -23.07 -11.54
CA ASP A 256 16.95 -22.93 -10.55
C ASP A 256 17.95 -21.83 -10.92
N ILE A 257 18.23 -21.65 -12.22
CA ILE A 257 19.14 -20.60 -12.72
C ILE A 257 18.49 -19.22 -12.60
N GLY A 258 17.21 -19.10 -12.99
CA GLY A 258 16.44 -17.87 -12.85
C GLY A 258 16.36 -17.42 -11.39
N GLN A 259 16.08 -18.36 -10.49
CA GLN A 259 16.01 -18.11 -9.05
C GLN A 259 17.36 -17.65 -8.49
N GLN A 260 18.47 -18.31 -8.87
CA GLN A 260 19.81 -17.89 -8.44
C GLN A 260 20.14 -16.45 -8.88
N LYS A 261 19.75 -16.06 -10.11
CA LYS A 261 19.91 -14.68 -10.59
C LYS A 261 19.03 -13.71 -9.81
N ALA A 262 17.78 -14.08 -9.54
CA ALA A 262 16.83 -13.29 -8.76
C ALA A 262 17.33 -13.03 -7.33
N SER A 263 17.75 -14.08 -6.61
CA SER A 263 18.33 -13.94 -5.27
C SER A 263 19.61 -13.11 -5.28
N ALA A 264 20.47 -13.26 -6.30
CA ALA A 264 21.68 -12.44 -6.43
C ALA A 264 21.36 -10.95 -6.64
N ALA A 265 20.37 -10.63 -7.48
CA ALA A 265 19.88 -9.28 -7.67
C ALA A 265 19.26 -8.71 -6.38
N ALA A 266 18.46 -9.51 -5.68
CA ALA A 266 17.88 -9.13 -4.39
C ALA A 266 18.96 -8.83 -3.33
N LEU A 267 20.06 -9.60 -3.28
CA LEU A 267 21.18 -9.29 -2.38
C LEU A 267 21.83 -7.93 -2.70
N GLN A 268 21.94 -7.55 -3.98
CA GLN A 268 22.44 -6.21 -4.35
C GLN A 268 21.45 -5.11 -3.93
N VAL A 269 20.14 -5.35 -4.11
CA VAL A 269 19.08 -4.44 -3.65
C VAL A 269 19.11 -4.29 -2.13
N SER A 270 19.21 -5.39 -1.38
CA SER A 270 19.31 -5.39 0.07
C SER A 270 20.49 -4.53 0.56
N GLY A 271 21.66 -4.65 -0.08
CA GLY A 271 22.82 -3.81 0.25
C GLY A 271 22.65 -2.33 -0.12
N ARG A 272 21.99 -2.01 -1.24
CA ARG A 272 21.80 -0.62 -1.69
C ARG A 272 20.74 0.14 -0.88
N PHE A 273 19.71 -0.57 -0.40
CA PHE A 273 18.59 0.01 0.37
C PHE A 273 18.65 -0.34 1.86
N ASP A 274 19.81 -0.79 2.37
CA ASP A 274 20.05 -1.10 3.78
C ASP A 274 19.00 -2.03 4.42
N ILE A 275 18.53 -3.03 3.66
CA ILE A 275 17.49 -3.95 4.13
C ILE A 275 18.05 -4.86 5.21
N THR A 276 17.49 -4.74 6.41
CA THR A 276 17.93 -5.50 7.58
C THR A 276 17.31 -6.90 7.56
N ARG A 277 18.19 -7.90 7.63
CA ARG A 277 17.85 -9.31 7.75
C ARG A 277 17.84 -9.71 9.22
N ILE A 278 16.84 -10.47 9.64
CA ILE A 278 16.70 -10.95 11.01
C ILE A 278 16.46 -12.46 11.04
N ASN A 279 16.74 -13.09 12.17
CA ASN A 279 16.50 -14.51 12.37
C ASN A 279 15.20 -14.77 13.17
N LYS A 280 14.79 -16.04 13.23
CA LYS A 280 13.60 -16.48 13.98
C LYS A 280 13.64 -16.13 15.47
N ASP A 281 14.81 -16.17 16.10
CA ASP A 281 14.97 -15.80 17.51
C ASP A 281 14.58 -14.34 17.76
N THR A 282 14.95 -13.45 16.83
CA THR A 282 14.58 -12.02 16.88
C THR A 282 13.06 -11.87 16.75
N VAL A 283 12.44 -12.57 15.79
CA VAL A 283 10.98 -12.55 15.61
C VAL A 283 10.26 -13.07 16.86
N ASN A 284 10.71 -14.19 17.43
CA ASN A 284 10.15 -14.77 18.64
C ASN A 284 10.30 -13.85 19.86
N HIS A 285 11.42 -13.13 19.97
CA HIS A 285 11.59 -12.11 20.98
C HIS A 285 10.58 -10.96 20.80
N TRP A 286 10.40 -10.46 19.58
CA TRP A 286 9.44 -9.38 19.30
C TRP A 286 7.99 -9.80 19.47
N LYS A 287 7.63 -11.07 19.22
CA LYS A 287 6.28 -11.59 19.54
C LYS A 287 5.94 -11.44 21.03
N SER A 288 6.94 -11.41 21.91
CA SER A 288 6.75 -11.20 23.36
C SER A 288 6.84 -9.73 23.80
N ASP A 289 7.22 -8.82 22.88
CA ASP A 289 7.36 -7.39 23.15
C ASP A 289 5.99 -6.70 23.05
N SER A 290 5.40 -6.36 24.20
CA SER A 290 4.11 -5.66 24.26
C SER A 290 4.21 -4.14 24.08
N SER A 291 5.42 -3.60 23.88
CA SER A 291 5.66 -2.16 23.73
C SER A 291 5.60 -1.67 22.28
N ARG A 292 5.58 -2.59 21.30
CA ARG A 292 5.57 -2.30 19.87
C ARG A 292 4.61 -3.23 19.14
N THR A 293 4.07 -2.75 18.04
CA THR A 293 3.23 -3.51 17.11
C THR A 293 4.14 -4.29 16.16
N LEU A 294 3.82 -5.57 15.95
CA LEU A 294 4.54 -6.46 15.04
C LEU A 294 3.57 -7.02 14.00
N TYR A 295 3.78 -6.65 12.74
CA TYR A 295 3.15 -7.28 11.58
C TYR A 295 4.10 -8.31 10.97
N GLN A 296 3.56 -9.46 10.58
CA GLN A 296 4.31 -10.57 10.00
C GLN A 296 3.60 -11.00 8.71
N PHE A 297 4.27 -10.86 7.57
CA PHE A 297 3.69 -11.08 6.26
C PHE A 297 4.49 -12.09 5.44
N ASP A 298 3.79 -13.10 4.93
CA ASP A 298 4.27 -13.95 3.85
C ASP A 298 3.91 -13.26 2.52
N VAL A 299 4.94 -12.81 1.80
CA VAL A 299 4.76 -12.00 0.59
C VAL A 299 4.67 -12.82 -0.69
N ARG A 300 4.65 -14.15 -0.56
CA ARG A 300 4.47 -15.08 -1.69
C ARG A 300 3.04 -15.05 -2.20
N THR A 301 2.81 -15.76 -3.31
CA THR A 301 1.48 -15.87 -3.89
C THR A 301 0.51 -16.57 -2.92
N PRO A 302 -0.81 -16.29 -3.02
CA PRO A 302 -1.80 -16.95 -2.17
C PRO A 302 -1.77 -18.48 -2.28
N SER A 303 -1.49 -19.02 -3.47
CA SER A 303 -1.39 -20.48 -3.68
C SER A 303 -0.18 -21.10 -2.98
N GLU A 304 0.97 -20.41 -2.95
CA GLU A 304 2.14 -20.85 -2.18
C GLU A 304 1.91 -20.78 -0.68
N TYR A 305 1.24 -19.73 -0.20
CA TYR A 305 0.86 -19.59 1.19
C TYR A 305 -0.10 -20.72 1.62
N ASP A 306 -1.17 -20.95 0.86
CA ASP A 306 -2.14 -22.01 1.14
C ASP A 306 -1.50 -23.40 1.16
N ALA A 307 -0.49 -23.62 0.32
CA ALA A 307 0.26 -24.87 0.24
C ALA A 307 1.21 -25.10 1.43
N GLY A 308 1.50 -24.07 2.23
CA GLY A 308 2.30 -24.16 3.44
C GLY A 308 3.04 -22.86 3.74
N HIS A 309 2.90 -22.33 4.95
CA HIS A 309 3.53 -21.07 5.38
C HIS A 309 3.91 -21.10 6.87
N LEU A 310 4.75 -20.16 7.30
CA LEU A 310 5.19 -20.07 8.70
C LEU A 310 4.06 -19.62 9.62
N ALA A 311 3.94 -20.29 10.78
CA ALA A 311 2.90 -20.00 11.75
C ALA A 311 2.90 -18.53 12.23
N GLY A 312 1.72 -17.92 12.18
CA GLY A 312 1.50 -16.53 12.59
C GLY A 312 1.90 -15.47 11.55
N PHE A 313 2.30 -15.87 10.33
CA PHE A 313 2.43 -14.96 9.19
C PHE A 313 1.11 -14.90 8.42
N ARG A 314 0.68 -13.69 8.06
CA ARG A 314 -0.50 -13.44 7.22
C ARG A 314 -0.07 -13.37 5.76
N ASN A 315 -0.88 -13.85 4.82
CA ASN A 315 -0.55 -13.67 3.40
C ASN A 315 -0.77 -12.21 2.97
N ALA A 316 0.29 -11.58 2.45
CA ALA A 316 0.22 -10.25 1.86
C ALA A 316 1.15 -10.21 0.64
N PRO A 317 0.68 -10.69 -0.53
CA PRO A 317 1.51 -10.77 -1.73
C PRO A 317 2.21 -9.43 -2.00
N GLY A 318 3.53 -9.45 -2.20
CA GLY A 318 4.36 -8.24 -2.06
C GLY A 318 3.88 -7.02 -2.85
N GLY A 319 3.44 -7.23 -4.10
CA GLY A 319 2.89 -6.15 -4.91
C GLY A 319 1.60 -5.54 -4.34
N GLN A 320 0.72 -6.35 -3.74
CA GLN A 320 -0.49 -5.88 -3.07
C GLN A 320 -0.20 -5.23 -1.73
N LEU A 321 0.79 -5.74 -0.97
CA LEU A 321 1.23 -5.12 0.28
C LEU A 321 1.76 -3.69 0.05
N VAL A 322 2.49 -3.45 -1.04
CA VAL A 322 2.94 -2.10 -1.41
C VAL A 322 1.79 -1.28 -2.00
N GLN A 323 0.94 -1.87 -2.85
CA GLN A 323 -0.18 -1.15 -3.47
C GLN A 323 -1.24 -0.70 -2.47
N ALA A 324 -1.47 -1.46 -1.41
CA ALA A 324 -2.59 -1.29 -0.49
C ALA A 324 -2.12 -1.50 0.96
N THR A 325 -1.02 -0.86 1.36
CA THR A 325 -0.42 -1.07 2.69
C THR A 325 -1.41 -0.83 3.82
N ASP A 326 -2.32 0.13 3.66
CA ASP A 326 -3.41 0.47 4.57
C ASP A 326 -4.49 -0.62 4.74
N GLU A 327 -4.49 -1.66 3.90
CA GLU A 327 -5.32 -2.86 4.08
C GLU A 327 -4.63 -3.96 4.90
N TYR A 328 -3.32 -3.83 5.15
CA TYR A 328 -2.52 -4.84 5.85
C TYR A 328 -1.95 -4.33 7.18
N ALA A 329 -1.43 -3.10 7.18
CA ALA A 329 -0.76 -2.46 8.30
C ALA A 329 -1.23 -1.00 8.45
N ILE A 330 -1.91 -0.70 9.56
CA ILE A 330 -2.52 0.62 9.81
C ILE A 330 -1.88 1.38 10.99
N THR A 331 -0.97 0.72 11.71
CA THR A 331 -0.24 1.33 12.82
C THR A 331 1.08 1.89 12.31
N ARG A 332 1.14 3.20 12.05
CA ARG A 332 2.41 3.85 11.68
C ARG A 332 3.43 3.70 12.80
N GLY A 333 4.70 3.53 12.44
CA GLY A 333 5.78 3.31 13.40
C GLY A 333 5.84 1.89 13.96
N SER A 334 5.05 0.94 13.44
CA SER A 334 5.14 -0.48 13.79
C SER A 334 6.32 -1.18 13.12
N ARG A 335 6.65 -2.39 13.59
CA ARG A 335 7.60 -3.30 12.93
C ARG A 335 6.87 -4.16 11.90
N ILE A 336 7.45 -4.28 10.72
CA ILE A 336 7.00 -5.22 9.68
C ILE A 336 8.10 -6.26 9.45
N VAL A 337 7.74 -7.54 9.51
CA VAL A 337 8.62 -8.65 9.14
C VAL A 337 8.04 -9.35 7.92
N LEU A 338 8.83 -9.43 6.85
CA LEU A 338 8.47 -10.09 5.61
C LEU A 338 9.19 -11.44 5.50
N THR A 339 8.50 -12.44 4.95
CA THR A 339 9.08 -13.73 4.61
C THR A 339 8.72 -14.13 3.19
N ASP A 340 9.61 -14.87 2.55
CA ASP A 340 9.40 -15.61 1.31
C ASP A 340 10.17 -16.94 1.39
N ASN A 341 10.54 -17.54 0.25
CA ASN A 341 11.28 -18.80 0.17
C ASN A 341 12.74 -18.65 -0.33
N ASP A 342 13.13 -17.48 -0.82
CA ASP A 342 14.38 -17.32 -1.59
C ASP A 342 15.06 -15.94 -1.41
N PHE A 343 14.55 -15.15 -0.46
CA PHE A 343 14.95 -13.79 -0.14
C PHE A 343 14.63 -12.74 -1.22
N THR A 344 14.11 -13.13 -2.38
CA THR A 344 13.90 -12.20 -3.49
C THR A 344 12.70 -11.29 -3.24
N ARG A 345 11.51 -11.87 -3.09
CA ARG A 345 10.23 -11.16 -3.04
C ARG A 345 10.12 -10.30 -1.79
N ALA A 346 10.56 -10.84 -0.66
CA ALA A 346 10.60 -10.14 0.62
C ALA A 346 11.57 -8.95 0.57
N THR A 347 12.74 -9.09 -0.04
CA THR A 347 13.70 -7.97 -0.18
C THR A 347 13.18 -6.87 -1.09
N MET A 348 12.62 -7.22 -2.24
CA MET A 348 12.06 -6.22 -3.16
C MET A 348 10.92 -5.46 -2.50
N THR A 349 10.02 -6.17 -1.82
CA THR A 349 8.92 -5.56 -1.06
C THR A 349 9.44 -4.69 0.09
N ALA A 350 10.44 -5.14 0.85
CA ALA A 350 11.04 -4.37 1.93
C ALA A 350 11.71 -3.09 1.44
N SER A 351 12.31 -3.09 0.24
CA SER A 351 12.91 -1.89 -0.36
C SER A 351 11.92 -0.77 -0.55
N TRP A 352 10.66 -1.10 -0.90
CA TRP A 352 9.60 -0.11 -1.04
C TRP A 352 9.01 0.32 0.29
N LEU A 353 8.68 -0.62 1.17
CA LEU A 353 8.10 -0.30 2.48
C LEU A 353 9.05 0.55 3.34
N THR A 354 10.36 0.32 3.24
CA THR A 354 11.38 1.13 3.93
C THR A 354 11.37 2.58 3.45
N GLU A 355 11.26 2.82 2.15
CA GLU A 355 11.17 4.17 1.59
C GLU A 355 9.81 4.83 1.82
N MET A 356 8.75 4.03 1.96
CA MET A 356 7.45 4.47 2.48
C MET A 356 7.48 4.76 4.00
N GLY A 357 8.63 4.60 4.66
CA GLY A 357 8.83 4.96 6.07
C GLY A 357 8.45 3.88 7.09
N TRP A 358 8.23 2.64 6.66
CA TRP A 358 7.95 1.52 7.56
C TRP A 358 9.24 0.88 8.10
N GLU A 359 9.28 0.59 9.41
CA GLU A 359 10.37 -0.18 10.03
C GLU A 359 10.27 -1.64 9.58
N THR A 360 10.95 -1.97 8.48
CA THR A 360 10.76 -3.23 7.75
C THR A 360 12.00 -4.13 7.82
N TYR A 361 11.76 -5.42 8.06
CA TYR A 361 12.77 -6.46 8.16
C TYR A 361 12.43 -7.64 7.27
N VAL A 362 13.44 -8.36 6.81
CA VAL A 362 13.26 -9.62 6.10
C VAL A 362 13.74 -10.78 6.96
N LEU A 363 12.91 -11.80 7.12
CA LEU A 363 13.27 -13.02 7.79
C LEU A 363 14.30 -13.79 6.94
N GLU A 364 15.50 -13.96 7.48
CA GLU A 364 16.48 -14.90 6.97
C GLU A 364 16.11 -16.28 7.50
N ASP A 365 15.43 -17.05 6.65
CA ASP A 365 15.00 -18.39 6.98
C ASP A 365 16.12 -19.41 6.68
N GLU A 366 16.83 -19.85 7.73
CA GLU A 366 17.40 -21.18 7.72
C GLU A 366 16.25 -22.15 8.00
N LEU A 367 15.67 -22.73 6.94
CA LEU A 367 14.68 -23.81 7.04
C LEU A 367 15.33 -25.01 7.75
N ASN A 368 15.30 -24.99 9.08
CA ASN A 368 15.58 -26.15 9.90
C ASN A 368 14.29 -26.99 9.89
N GLY A 369 14.40 -28.32 9.77
CA GLY A 369 13.27 -29.24 9.63
C GLY A 369 12.29 -29.33 10.82
N ASP A 370 12.27 -28.33 11.70
CA ASP A 370 11.43 -28.20 12.90
C ASP A 370 10.42 -27.04 12.80
N ASP A 371 10.33 -26.36 11.65
CA ASP A 371 9.32 -25.31 11.45
C ASP A 371 7.92 -25.90 11.32
N SER A 372 7.02 -25.48 12.22
CA SER A 372 5.59 -25.80 12.10
C SER A 372 4.98 -24.95 10.98
N LEU A 373 4.72 -25.58 9.83
CA LEU A 373 3.94 -24.97 8.75
C LEU A 373 2.44 -25.02 9.07
N GLU A 374 1.77 -23.92 8.79
CA GLU A 374 0.32 -23.82 8.72
C GLU A 374 -0.13 -23.97 7.24
N TYR A 375 -1.39 -24.38 7.02
CA TYR A 375 -1.92 -24.68 5.69
C TYR A 375 -3.31 -24.06 5.51
N GLY A 376 -3.55 -23.55 4.30
CA GLY A 376 -4.76 -22.79 3.96
C GLY A 376 -4.84 -21.43 4.67
N ASN A 377 -5.78 -20.59 4.24
CA ASN A 377 -6.03 -19.29 4.85
C ASN A 377 -7.21 -19.33 5.83
N THR A 378 -6.95 -19.05 7.11
CA THR A 378 -7.95 -18.96 8.19
C THR A 378 -8.16 -17.55 8.73
N GLU A 379 -7.60 -16.54 8.04
CA GLU A 379 -7.72 -15.14 8.43
C GLU A 379 -9.17 -14.67 8.45
N LEU A 380 -9.51 -13.83 9.44
CA LEU A 380 -10.83 -13.20 9.52
C LEU A 380 -11.05 -12.32 8.30
N LYS A 381 -12.24 -12.44 7.71
CA LYS A 381 -12.65 -11.62 6.57
C LYS A 381 -13.38 -10.39 7.06
N PHE A 382 -12.97 -9.24 6.54
CA PHE A 382 -13.64 -7.95 6.66
C PHE A 382 -13.56 -7.27 5.29
N SER A 383 -14.40 -6.26 5.08
CA SER A 383 -14.47 -5.60 3.79
C SER A 383 -13.45 -4.49 3.74
N THR A 384 -12.55 -4.57 2.76
CA THR A 384 -11.63 -3.48 2.45
C THR A 384 -12.26 -2.51 1.45
N PRO A 385 -11.88 -1.23 1.46
CA PRO A 385 -12.27 -0.29 0.42
C PRO A 385 -11.97 -0.85 -0.96
N GLN A 386 -12.95 -0.85 -1.86
CA GLN A 386 -12.75 -1.41 -3.20
C GLN A 386 -12.19 -0.35 -4.15
N VAL A 387 -11.19 -0.71 -4.95
CA VAL A 387 -10.79 0.11 -6.10
C VAL A 387 -11.86 -0.06 -7.18
N VAL A 388 -12.75 0.92 -7.31
CA VAL A 388 -13.73 0.96 -8.40
C VAL A 388 -13.07 1.62 -9.61
N LEU A 389 -12.68 0.80 -10.58
CA LEU A 389 -12.13 1.30 -11.83
C LEU A 389 -13.27 1.72 -12.80
N PRO A 390 -13.12 2.85 -13.53
CA PRO A 390 -14.19 3.50 -14.29
C PRO A 390 -14.65 2.81 -15.61
N TYR A 391 -14.45 1.50 -15.75
CA TYR A 391 -14.59 0.77 -17.03
C TYR A 391 -16.02 0.37 -17.44
N ASP A 392 -17.06 0.60 -16.63
CA ASP A 392 -18.40 0.09 -16.96
C ASP A 392 -19.58 0.94 -16.44
N PRO A 393 -19.80 2.15 -16.99
CA PRO A 393 -21.03 2.91 -16.74
C PRO A 393 -22.15 2.60 -17.75
N GLY A 394 -21.98 1.62 -18.66
CA GLY A 394 -22.90 1.38 -19.78
C GLY A 394 -22.87 2.44 -20.89
N ASP A 395 -22.03 3.47 -20.76
CA ASP A 395 -21.79 4.55 -21.73
C ASP A 395 -20.27 4.78 -21.90
N ALA A 396 -19.75 4.53 -23.10
CA ALA A 396 -18.32 4.64 -23.37
C ALA A 396 -17.76 6.07 -23.18
N HIS A 397 -18.58 7.12 -23.32
CA HIS A 397 -18.13 8.49 -23.10
C HIS A 397 -17.91 8.77 -21.62
N VAL A 398 -18.88 8.38 -20.78
CA VAL A 398 -18.79 8.50 -19.31
C VAL A 398 -17.62 7.68 -18.78
N ALA A 399 -17.38 6.49 -19.34
CA ALA A 399 -16.25 5.65 -18.94
C ALA A 399 -14.91 6.35 -19.21
N ARG A 400 -14.75 6.96 -20.39
CA ARG A 400 -13.53 7.69 -20.77
C ARG A 400 -13.31 8.94 -19.94
N GLU A 401 -14.36 9.71 -19.67
CA GLU A 401 -14.27 10.89 -18.80
C GLU A 401 -13.82 10.48 -17.39
N ALA A 402 -14.44 9.46 -16.81
CA ALA A 402 -14.08 8.96 -15.49
C ALA A 402 -12.67 8.32 -15.43
N MET A 403 -12.19 7.69 -16.52
CA MET A 403 -10.79 7.25 -16.64
C MET A 403 -9.82 8.42 -16.60
N GLN A 404 -10.12 9.48 -17.36
CA GLN A 404 -9.28 10.67 -17.40
C GLN A 404 -9.25 11.36 -16.03
N GLU A 405 -10.41 11.55 -15.39
CA GLU A 405 -10.51 12.13 -14.04
C GLU A 405 -9.72 11.33 -13.01
N TYR A 406 -9.76 9.99 -13.08
CA TYR A 406 -8.98 9.13 -12.17
C TYR A 406 -7.47 9.30 -12.38
N LEU A 407 -7.00 9.36 -13.63
CA LEU A 407 -5.58 9.54 -13.94
C LEU A 407 -5.09 10.94 -13.54
N ASP A 408 -5.89 11.97 -13.83
CA ASP A 408 -5.61 13.35 -13.42
C ASP A 408 -5.55 13.47 -11.89
N TRP A 409 -6.43 12.74 -11.19
CA TRP A 409 -6.41 12.64 -9.73
C TRP A 409 -5.12 12.01 -9.19
N GLU A 410 -4.66 10.87 -9.75
CA GLU A 410 -3.40 10.24 -9.30
C GLU A 410 -2.23 11.24 -9.41
N VAL A 411 -2.08 11.91 -10.55
CA VAL A 411 -1.01 12.90 -10.78
C VAL A 411 -1.12 14.10 -9.83
N ALA A 412 -2.35 14.59 -9.58
CA ALA A 412 -2.59 15.74 -8.72
C ALA A 412 -2.26 15.48 -7.23
N LEU A 413 -2.11 14.22 -6.80
CA LEU A 413 -1.70 13.88 -5.43
C LEU A 413 -0.35 14.51 -5.07
N VAL A 414 0.56 14.66 -6.04
CA VAL A 414 1.88 15.25 -5.82
C VAL A 414 1.79 16.73 -5.44
N ASP A 415 0.93 17.49 -6.14
CA ASP A 415 0.70 18.90 -5.83
C ASP A 415 0.08 19.07 -4.43
N GLN A 416 -0.82 18.16 -4.04
CA GLN A 416 -1.41 18.15 -2.71
C GLN A 416 -0.37 17.79 -1.64
N TYR A 417 0.49 16.80 -1.89
CA TYR A 417 1.61 16.43 -1.01
C TYR A 417 2.60 17.59 -0.79
N ASP A 418 2.89 18.37 -1.83
CA ASP A 418 3.81 19.50 -1.72
C ASP A 418 3.23 20.62 -0.82
N GLN A 419 1.89 20.71 -0.72
CA GLN A 419 1.18 21.66 0.13
C GLN A 419 0.90 21.12 1.54
N ASP A 420 0.83 19.79 1.73
CA ASP A 420 0.59 19.16 3.04
C ASP A 420 1.90 18.85 3.79
N PRO A 421 2.24 19.60 4.86
CA PRO A 421 3.42 19.30 5.68
C PRO A 421 3.29 18.01 6.50
N LEU A 422 2.11 17.38 6.57
CA LEU A 422 1.86 16.13 7.29
C LEU A 422 1.96 14.91 6.39
N ALA A 423 2.08 15.09 5.08
CA ALA A 423 2.12 14.01 4.10
C ALA A 423 3.49 13.33 3.95
N ARG A 424 4.39 13.45 4.94
CA ARG A 424 5.76 12.90 4.86
C ARG A 424 5.81 11.41 5.19
N PHE A 425 6.34 10.62 4.27
CA PHE A 425 6.59 9.19 4.47
C PHE A 425 7.77 8.99 5.42
N THR A 426 8.83 9.77 5.23
CA THR A 426 10.04 9.71 6.03
C THR A 426 10.40 11.07 6.63
N ARG A 427 11.25 11.08 7.67
CA ARG A 427 11.72 12.34 8.28
C ARG A 427 12.85 13.03 7.51
N SER A 428 13.57 12.30 6.66
CA SER A 428 14.85 12.74 6.10
C SER A 428 15.09 12.30 4.65
N SER A 429 14.12 11.66 3.99
CA SER A 429 14.26 11.21 2.60
C SER A 429 13.53 12.15 1.63
N TRP A 430 13.52 11.73 0.36
CA TRP A 430 12.89 12.42 -0.75
C TRP A 430 11.35 12.27 -0.75
N ALA A 431 10.79 11.35 0.05
CA ALA A 431 9.36 11.07 0.23
C ALA A 431 8.82 11.42 1.62
#